data_AF-A0A8T5RUV9-F1
#
_entry.id   AF-A0A8T5RUV9-F1
#
_cell.length_a   1.000
_cell.length_b   1.000
_cell.length_c   1.000
_cell.angle_alpha   90.00
_cell.angle_beta   90.00
_cell.angle_gamma   90.00
#
_symmetry.space_group_name_H-M   'P 1'
#
loop_
_entity.id
_entity.type
_entity.pdbx_description
1 polymer ?
#
loop_
_entity_poly.entity_id
_entity_poly.type
_entity_poly.pdbx_seq_one_letter_code
_entity_poly.pdbx_strand_id
1 'polypeptide(L)'
;GVIINHEKRLARLSGKVAVVKVGANSEVELKEKRDRVEDAICATKAAIKEGIVPGGGIALLNAAQNVLVTSEGEQVLLDAIKAPFKTILANAGIENYKIPTVEGEGLNVVTGDMVNMIKSGIIDPLLVTKSALRNAASVATTILSTDCVINNIRN
;
A
#
# COMPACT_ATOMS: atom_id res chain seq x y z
N GLY A 1 -27.52 14.63 9.04
CA GLY A 1 -26.30 15.46 9.22
C GLY A 1 -25.91 15.62 10.68
N VAL A 2 -26.79 16.18 11.50
CA VAL A 2 -26.49 16.59 12.90
C VAL A 2 -26.34 15.40 13.87
N ILE A 3 -27.22 14.38 13.76
CA ILE A 3 -27.21 13.19 14.64
C ILE A 3 -25.91 12.39 14.52
N ILE A 4 -25.44 12.13 13.29
CA ILE A 4 -24.17 11.41 13.02
C ILE A 4 -22.97 12.17 13.59
N ASN A 5 -23.00 13.51 13.59
CA ASN A 5 -21.92 14.31 14.17
C ASN A 5 -21.94 14.24 15.70
N HIS A 6 -23.12 14.22 16.33
CA HIS A 6 -23.23 14.05 17.78
C HIS A 6 -22.73 12.69 18.25
N GLU A 7 -23.09 11.61 17.54
CA GLU A 7 -22.62 10.25 17.82
C GLU A 7 -21.10 10.10 17.66
N LYS A 8 -20.50 10.65 16.60
CA LYS A 8 -19.03 10.64 16.42
C LYS A 8 -18.32 11.39 17.55
N ARG A 9 -18.89 12.50 18.02
CA ARG A 9 -18.31 13.29 19.11
C ARG A 9 -18.44 12.57 20.44
N LEU A 10 -19.59 11.94 20.70
CA LEU A 10 -19.83 11.10 21.86
C LEU A 10 -18.86 9.91 21.88
N ALA A 11 -18.65 9.24 20.74
CA ALA A 11 -17.69 8.15 20.62
C ALA A 11 -16.24 8.58 20.92
N ARG A 12 -15.84 9.81 20.56
CA ARG A 12 -14.52 10.35 20.92
C ARG A 12 -14.39 10.67 22.42
N LEU A 13 -15.46 11.14 23.05
CA LEU A 13 -15.48 11.48 24.48
C LEU A 13 -15.59 10.24 25.39
N SER A 14 -16.37 9.25 24.97
CA SER A 14 -16.51 7.95 25.65
C SER A 14 -15.40 6.97 25.29
N GLY A 15 -14.60 7.28 24.26
CA GLY A 15 -13.48 6.47 23.81
C GLY A 15 -12.40 6.38 24.89
N LYS A 16 -11.98 5.15 25.22
CA LYS A 16 -10.86 4.91 26.13
C LYS A 16 -9.54 5.13 25.40
N VAL A 17 -8.61 5.86 26.01
CA VAL A 17 -7.26 6.04 25.48
C VAL A 17 -6.35 4.95 26.04
N ALA A 18 -5.74 4.17 25.17
CA ALA A 18 -4.71 3.19 25.53
C ALA A 18 -3.32 3.79 25.29
N VAL A 19 -2.43 3.69 26.29
CA VAL A 19 -1.04 4.13 26.20
C VAL A 19 -0.14 2.91 26.13
N VAL A 20 0.63 2.78 25.04
CA VAL A 20 1.62 1.71 24.86
C VAL A 20 2.99 2.25 25.27
N LYS A 21 3.61 1.63 26.28
CA LYS A 21 4.97 1.97 26.74
C LYS A 21 5.96 0.98 26.14
N VAL A 22 6.94 1.48 25.39
CA VAL A 22 8.00 0.66 24.78
C VAL A 22 9.27 0.81 25.61
N GLY A 23 9.94 -0.29 25.91
CA GLY A 23 11.20 -0.32 26.66
C GLY A 23 12.35 -0.94 25.85
N ALA A 24 13.58 -0.51 26.13
CA ALA A 24 14.79 -1.03 25.53
C ALA A 24 16.01 -0.82 26.46
N ASN A 25 17.15 -1.44 26.10
CA ASN A 25 18.36 -1.41 26.92
C ASN A 25 19.27 -0.21 26.60
N SER A 26 19.07 0.46 25.46
CA SER A 26 19.78 1.67 25.06
C SER A 26 18.84 2.67 24.37
N GLU A 27 19.26 3.94 24.27
CA GLU A 27 18.47 4.98 23.59
C GLU A 27 18.26 4.68 22.10
N VAL A 28 19.28 4.13 21.43
CA VAL A 28 19.20 3.77 20.00
C VAL A 28 18.19 2.65 19.78
N GLU A 29 18.24 1.59 20.60
CA GLU A 29 17.26 0.50 20.54
C GLU A 29 15.85 0.97 20.90
N LEU A 30 15.72 1.90 21.84
CA LEU A 30 14.43 2.45 22.23
C LEU A 30 13.76 3.15 21.04
N LYS A 31 14.53 3.96 20.33
CA LYS A 31 14.05 4.67 19.14
C LYS A 31 13.60 3.68 18.06
N GLU A 32 14.43 2.71 17.70
CA GLU A 32 14.05 1.69 16.70
C GLU A 32 12.82 0.89 17.10
N LYS A 33 12.75 0.41 18.35
CA LYS A 33 11.59 -0.37 18.82
C LYS A 33 10.32 0.46 18.83
N ARG A 34 10.41 1.72 19.24
CA ARG A 34 9.27 2.63 19.26
C ARG A 34 8.74 2.85 17.85
N ASP A 35 9.62 3.15 16.90
CA ASP A 35 9.24 3.39 15.51
C ASP A 35 8.60 2.12 14.89
N ARG A 36 9.18 0.93 15.15
CA ARG A 36 8.56 -0.36 14.75
C ARG A 36 7.16 -0.59 15.34
N VAL A 37 6.95 -0.22 16.60
CA VAL A 37 5.65 -0.36 17.26
C VAL A 37 4.64 0.61 16.66
N GLU A 38 5.05 1.84 16.36
CA GLU A 38 4.20 2.84 15.72
C GLU A 38 3.74 2.38 14.32
N ASP A 39 4.67 1.88 13.51
CA ASP A 39 4.37 1.31 12.19
C ASP A 39 3.38 0.14 12.29
N ALA A 40 3.62 -0.79 13.23
CA ALA A 40 2.74 -1.94 13.44
C ALA A 40 1.31 -1.53 13.85
N ILE A 41 1.19 -0.52 14.72
CA ILE A 41 -0.11 0.03 15.14
C ILE A 41 -0.83 0.67 13.94
N CYS A 42 -0.11 1.43 13.11
CA CYS A 42 -0.68 2.06 11.93
C CYS A 42 -1.16 1.04 10.89
N ALA A 43 -0.33 0.04 10.59
CA ALA A 43 -0.66 -1.04 9.66
C ALA A 43 -1.87 -1.87 10.13
N THR A 44 -1.90 -2.26 11.41
CA THR A 44 -3.03 -3.02 11.99
C THR A 44 -4.33 -2.22 12.02
N LYS A 45 -4.28 -0.92 12.35
CA LYS A 45 -5.45 -0.03 12.26
C LYS A 45 -6.00 0.04 10.84
N ALA A 46 -5.13 0.16 9.83
CA ALA A 46 -5.53 0.18 8.43
C ALA A 46 -6.15 -1.16 8.00
N ALA A 47 -5.55 -2.28 8.41
CA ALA A 47 -6.03 -3.63 8.14
C ALA A 47 -7.39 -3.92 8.79
N ILE A 48 -7.61 -3.48 10.04
CA ILE A 48 -8.91 -3.65 10.71
C ILE A 48 -10.02 -2.85 9.98
N LYS A 49 -9.67 -1.70 9.40
CA LYS A 49 -10.65 -0.80 8.78
C LYS A 49 -11.15 -1.29 7.42
N GLU A 50 -10.26 -1.75 6.54
CA GLU A 50 -10.61 -2.14 5.16
C GLU A 50 -10.18 -3.56 4.79
N GLY A 51 -9.58 -4.32 5.70
CA GLY A 51 -9.06 -5.66 5.43
C GLY A 51 -7.62 -5.67 4.89
N ILE A 52 -7.19 -6.86 4.48
CA ILE A 52 -5.85 -7.13 3.96
C ILE A 52 -5.92 -7.74 2.56
N VAL A 53 -4.84 -7.57 1.80
CA VAL A 53 -4.67 -8.15 0.47
C VAL A 53 -3.29 -8.80 0.33
N PRO A 54 -3.09 -9.68 -0.67
CA PRO A 54 -1.77 -10.20 -1.02
C PRO A 54 -0.76 -9.08 -1.25
N GLY A 55 0.34 -9.08 -0.49
CA GLY A 55 1.37 -8.05 -0.60
C GLY A 55 2.28 -8.24 -1.82
N GLY A 56 3.41 -7.53 -1.84
CA GLY A 56 4.44 -7.70 -2.88
C GLY A 56 4.00 -7.26 -4.28
N GLY A 57 3.01 -6.36 -4.36
CA GLY A 57 2.45 -5.89 -5.63
C GLY A 57 1.49 -6.89 -6.32
N ILE A 58 1.27 -8.07 -5.73
CA ILE A 58 0.39 -9.11 -6.30
C ILE A 58 -1.07 -8.67 -6.36
N ALA A 59 -1.56 -7.95 -5.34
CA ALA A 59 -2.93 -7.43 -5.37
C ALA A 59 -3.20 -6.55 -6.60
N LEU A 60 -2.25 -5.69 -6.97
CA LEU A 60 -2.37 -4.82 -8.15
C LEU A 60 -2.18 -5.60 -9.45
N LEU A 61 -1.27 -6.58 -9.47
CA LEU A 61 -1.08 -7.47 -10.62
C LEU A 61 -2.36 -8.25 -10.94
N ASN A 62 -2.99 -8.87 -9.94
CA ASN A 62 -4.22 -9.64 -10.12
C ASN A 62 -5.36 -8.73 -10.58
N ALA A 63 -5.48 -7.53 -9.99
CA ALA A 63 -6.45 -6.54 -10.44
C ALA A 63 -6.24 -6.17 -11.92
N ALA A 64 -4.99 -6.03 -12.36
CA ALA A 64 -4.66 -5.71 -13.75
C ALA A 64 -4.99 -6.84 -14.74
N GLN A 65 -4.99 -8.09 -14.29
CA GLN A 65 -5.32 -9.25 -15.12
C GLN A 65 -6.83 -9.48 -15.25
N ASN A 66 -7.61 -9.03 -14.25
CA ASN A 66 -9.04 -9.27 -14.17
C ASN A 66 -9.90 -8.15 -14.79
N VAL A 67 -9.33 -6.98 -15.07
CA VAL A 67 -10.06 -5.85 -15.65
C VAL A 67 -9.96 -5.89 -17.17
N LEU A 68 -11.12 -5.88 -17.84
CA LEU A 68 -11.20 -5.74 -19.30
C LEU A 68 -10.98 -4.27 -19.70
N VAL A 69 -10.18 -4.06 -20.73
CA VAL A 69 -9.82 -2.73 -21.23
C VAL A 69 -10.75 -2.32 -22.35
N THR A 70 -11.23 -1.08 -22.29
CA THR A 70 -12.10 -0.48 -23.32
C THR A 70 -11.49 0.76 -23.98
N SER A 71 -10.47 1.37 -23.37
CA SER A 71 -9.77 2.55 -23.91
C SER A 71 -8.25 2.48 -23.72
N GLU A 72 -7.51 3.27 -24.50
CA GLU A 72 -6.04 3.36 -24.38
C GLU A 72 -5.59 3.86 -23.00
N GLY A 73 -6.34 4.79 -22.40
CA GLY A 73 -6.03 5.29 -21.05
C GLY A 73 -6.14 4.21 -19.97
N GLU A 74 -7.11 3.31 -20.10
CA GLU A 74 -7.24 2.14 -19.23
C GLU A 74 -6.07 1.17 -19.42
N GLN A 75 -5.62 0.94 -20.67
CA GLN A 75 -4.46 0.10 -20.95
C GLN A 75 -3.20 0.62 -20.24
N VAL A 76 -2.94 1.93 -20.35
CA VAL A 76 -1.79 2.58 -19.70
C VAL A 76 -1.87 2.42 -18.18
N LEU A 77 -3.05 2.59 -17.58
CA LEU A 77 -3.24 2.39 -16.14
C LEU A 77 -2.98 0.94 -15.73
N LEU A 78 -3.54 -0.04 -16.45
CA LEU A 78 -3.34 -1.45 -16.15
C LEU A 78 -1.88 -1.88 -16.28
N ASP A 79 -1.13 -1.32 -17.21
CA ASP A 79 0.29 -1.58 -17.35
C ASP A 79 1.12 -0.89 -16.25
N ALA A 80 0.74 0.32 -15.85
CA ALA A 80 1.38 1.04 -14.75
C ALA A 80 1.23 0.31 -13.41
N ILE A 81 0.05 -0.24 -13.09
CA ILE A 81 -0.17 -0.94 -11.81
C ILE A 81 0.52 -2.31 -11.72
N LYS A 82 1.06 -2.85 -12.83
CA LYS A 82 1.97 -4.02 -12.81
C LYS A 82 3.39 -3.62 -12.40
N ALA A 83 3.77 -2.35 -12.52
CA ALA A 83 5.12 -1.89 -12.25
C ALA A 83 5.59 -2.15 -10.80
N PRO A 84 4.78 -1.97 -9.74
CA PRO A 84 5.21 -2.25 -8.36
C PRO A 84 5.74 -3.67 -8.17
N PHE A 85 5.04 -4.68 -8.71
CA PHE A 85 5.49 -6.07 -8.68
C PHE A 85 6.84 -6.25 -9.40
N LYS A 86 6.98 -5.69 -10.60
CA LYS A 86 8.23 -5.75 -11.37
C LYS A 86 9.40 -5.06 -10.66
N THR A 87 9.16 -3.89 -10.08
CA THR A 87 10.18 -3.11 -9.35
C THR A 87 10.66 -3.86 -8.12
N ILE A 88 9.76 -4.51 -7.38
CA ILE A 88 10.14 -5.31 -6.21
C ILE A 88 11.05 -6.48 -6.64
N LEU A 89 10.72 -7.17 -7.72
CA LEU A 89 11.52 -8.28 -8.25
C LEU A 89 12.87 -7.83 -8.79
N ALA A 90 12.90 -6.72 -9.53
CA ALA A 90 14.14 -6.13 -10.04
C ALA A 90 15.08 -5.72 -8.91
N ASN A 91 14.54 -5.09 -7.85
CA ASN A 91 15.32 -4.73 -6.66
C ASN A 91 15.86 -5.96 -5.91
N ALA A 92 15.19 -7.11 -6.04
CA ALA A 92 15.64 -8.39 -5.50
C ALA A 92 16.61 -9.15 -6.43
N GLY A 93 16.93 -8.61 -7.61
CA GLY A 93 17.78 -9.26 -8.61
C GLY A 93 17.12 -10.44 -9.33
N ILE A 94 15.79 -10.55 -9.28
CA ILE A 94 15.01 -11.63 -9.90
C ILE A 94 14.49 -11.16 -11.26
N GLU A 95 15.26 -11.44 -12.31
CA GLU A 95 14.91 -11.03 -13.68
C GLU A 95 14.06 -12.10 -14.41
N ASN A 96 14.31 -13.38 -14.11
CA ASN A 96 13.58 -14.51 -14.69
C ASN A 96 12.59 -15.08 -13.67
N TYR A 97 11.33 -14.66 -13.77
CA TYR A 97 10.25 -15.16 -12.93
C TYR A 97 9.05 -15.57 -13.77
N LYS A 98 8.29 -16.54 -13.26
CA LYS A 98 6.97 -16.87 -13.82
C LYS A 98 5.95 -15.90 -13.25
N ILE A 99 5.16 -15.28 -14.12
CA ILE A 99 4.02 -14.46 -13.70
C ILE A 99 3.02 -15.39 -13.00
N PRO A 100 2.61 -15.10 -11.76
CA PRO A 100 1.60 -15.89 -11.06
C PRO A 100 0.29 -15.89 -11.85
N THR A 101 -0.31 -17.07 -11.99
CA THR A 101 -1.60 -17.27 -12.66
C THR A 101 -2.74 -17.46 -11.68
N VAL A 102 -2.42 -17.81 -10.43
CA VAL A 102 -3.40 -18.05 -9.37
C VAL A 102 -3.50 -16.81 -8.52
N GLU A 103 -4.73 -16.36 -8.24
CA GLU A 103 -4.96 -15.21 -7.38
C GLU A 103 -4.38 -15.43 -5.97
N GLY A 104 -3.64 -14.43 -5.51
CA GLY A 104 -2.99 -14.43 -4.20
C GLY A 104 -1.72 -15.28 -4.09
N GLU A 105 -1.30 -15.94 -5.17
CA GLU A 105 0.05 -16.50 -5.28
C GLU A 105 1.03 -15.45 -5.79
N GLY A 106 2.25 -15.49 -5.27
CA GLY A 106 3.32 -14.59 -5.65
C GLY A 106 4.69 -15.15 -5.31
N LEU A 107 5.73 -14.44 -5.76
CA LEU A 107 7.09 -14.82 -5.45
C LEU A 107 7.52 -14.17 -4.13
N ASN A 108 7.93 -14.99 -3.17
CA ASN A 108 8.60 -14.48 -1.99
C ASN A 108 10.03 -14.09 -2.37
N VAL A 109 10.33 -12.79 -2.45
CA VAL A 109 11.65 -12.30 -2.85
C VAL A 109 12.79 -12.65 -1.89
N VAL A 110 12.47 -13.05 -0.65
CA VAL A 110 13.47 -13.46 0.32
C VAL A 110 13.94 -14.90 0.07
N THR A 111 13.03 -15.79 -0.34
CA THR A 111 13.34 -17.22 -0.55
C THR A 111 13.44 -17.61 -2.03
N GLY A 112 12.83 -16.84 -2.92
CA GLY A 112 12.70 -17.14 -4.35
C GLY A 112 11.54 -18.08 -4.69
N ASP A 113 10.73 -18.49 -3.72
CA ASP A 113 9.68 -19.49 -3.94
C ASP A 113 8.33 -18.85 -4.29
N MET A 114 7.55 -19.56 -5.10
CA MET A 114 6.15 -19.22 -5.35
C MET A 114 5.29 -19.71 -4.18
N VAL A 115 4.61 -18.79 -3.52
CA VAL A 115 3.85 -19.06 -2.29
C VAL A 115 2.51 -18.34 -2.30
N ASN A 116 1.59 -18.82 -1.46
CA ASN A 116 0.39 -18.04 -1.13
C ASN A 116 0.78 -16.88 -0.21
N MET A 117 0.70 -15.66 -0.73
CA MET A 117 1.25 -14.47 -0.06
C MET A 117 0.63 -14.25 1.32
N ILE A 118 -0.70 -14.43 1.45
CA ILE A 118 -1.40 -14.22 2.71
C ILE A 118 -1.01 -15.28 3.74
N LYS A 119 -1.01 -16.57 3.36
CA LYS A 119 -0.62 -17.66 4.26
C LYS A 119 0.84 -17.56 4.70
N SER A 120 1.70 -17.03 3.84
CA SER A 120 3.11 -16.77 4.13
C SER A 120 3.35 -15.48 4.91
N GLY A 121 2.29 -14.72 5.25
CA GLY A 121 2.40 -13.48 6.04
C GLY A 121 2.85 -12.26 5.25
N ILE A 122 2.96 -12.35 3.93
CA ILE A 122 3.29 -11.23 3.03
C ILE A 122 1.98 -10.54 2.64
N ILE A 123 1.57 -9.61 3.51
CA ILE A 123 0.27 -8.94 3.43
C ILE A 123 0.43 -7.43 3.38
N ASP A 124 -0.46 -6.77 2.64
CA ASP A 124 -0.61 -5.32 2.66
C ASP A 124 -2.02 -4.94 3.14
N PRO A 125 -2.18 -3.90 3.97
CA PRO A 125 -3.51 -3.37 4.27
C PRO A 125 -4.18 -2.82 3.00
N LEU A 126 -5.42 -3.22 2.73
CA LEU A 126 -6.15 -2.81 1.51
C LEU A 126 -6.19 -1.29 1.36
N LEU A 127 -6.40 -0.59 2.48
CA LEU A 127 -6.43 0.87 2.53
C LEU A 127 -5.15 1.49 1.97
N VAL A 128 -3.98 0.90 2.26
CA VAL A 128 -2.68 1.44 1.83
C VAL A 128 -2.52 1.29 0.33
N THR A 129 -2.71 0.09 -0.20
CA THR A 129 -2.61 -0.20 -1.64
C THR A 129 -3.59 0.64 -2.46
N LYS A 130 -4.84 0.73 -2.01
CA LYS A 130 -5.89 1.54 -2.65
C LYS A 130 -5.57 3.04 -2.61
N SER A 131 -5.11 3.54 -1.46
CA SER A 131 -4.78 4.97 -1.33
C SER A 131 -3.57 5.35 -2.17
N ALA A 132 -2.54 4.49 -2.21
CA ALA A 132 -1.37 4.68 -3.06
C ALA A 132 -1.76 4.80 -4.54
N LEU A 133 -2.58 3.87 -5.04
CA LEU A 133 -3.08 3.90 -6.42
C LEU A 133 -3.88 5.17 -6.72
N ARG A 134 -4.84 5.52 -5.86
CA ARG A 134 -5.70 6.70 -6.06
C ARG A 134 -4.90 8.01 -6.05
N ASN A 135 -3.93 8.13 -5.14
CA ASN A 135 -3.09 9.32 -5.05
C ASN A 135 -2.18 9.44 -6.27
N ALA A 136 -1.55 8.34 -6.69
CA ALA A 136 -0.71 8.31 -7.90
C ALA A 136 -1.53 8.70 -9.15
N ALA A 137 -2.71 8.11 -9.34
CA ALA A 137 -3.60 8.45 -10.44
C ALA A 137 -4.03 9.92 -10.38
N SER A 138 -4.36 10.45 -9.19
CA SER A 138 -4.74 11.86 -9.05
C SER A 138 -3.62 12.81 -9.46
N VAL A 139 -2.38 12.55 -9.07
CA VAL A 139 -1.22 13.37 -9.46
C VAL A 139 -0.94 13.23 -10.96
N ALA A 140 -0.97 12.01 -11.49
CA ALA A 140 -0.77 11.76 -12.92
C ALA A 140 -1.81 12.50 -13.78
N THR A 141 -3.09 12.44 -13.41
CA THR A 141 -4.15 13.17 -14.13
C THR A 141 -3.91 14.67 -14.11
N THR A 142 -3.56 15.24 -12.96
CA THR A 142 -3.25 16.69 -12.85
C THR A 142 -2.11 17.06 -13.79
N ILE A 143 -1.04 16.27 -13.83
CA ILE A 143 0.11 16.52 -14.72
C ILE A 143 -0.30 16.40 -16.19
N LEU A 144 -1.07 15.36 -16.55
CA LEU A 144 -1.52 15.14 -17.92
C LEU A 144 -2.46 16.23 -18.44
N SER A 145 -3.23 16.87 -17.55
CA SER A 145 -4.10 18.00 -17.90
C SER A 145 -3.41 19.36 -17.79
N THR A 146 -2.12 19.42 -17.48
CA THR A 146 -1.38 20.69 -17.32
C THR A 146 -0.73 21.09 -18.64
N ASP A 147 -1.21 22.18 -19.25
CA ASP A 147 -0.65 22.71 -20.51
C ASP A 147 0.63 23.55 -20.31
N CYS A 148 0.78 24.20 -19.15
CA CYS A 148 1.88 25.13 -18.89
C CYS A 148 2.36 25.06 -17.45
N VAL A 149 3.68 25.12 -17.26
CA VAL A 149 4.35 25.18 -15.95
C VAL A 149 5.17 26.47 -15.88
N ILE A 150 4.91 27.29 -14.86
CA ILE A 150 5.64 28.53 -14.61
C ILE A 150 6.59 28.28 -13.43
N ASN A 151 7.88 28.57 -13.61
CA ASN A 151 8.88 28.47 -12.56
C ASN A 151 9.60 29.81 -12.37
N ASN A 152 9.94 30.13 -11.12
CA ASN A 152 10.73 31.32 -10.81
C ASN A 152 12.21 31.07 -11.10
N ILE A 153 12.88 32.01 -11.75
CA ILE A 153 14.31 31.91 -12.03
C ILE A 153 15.07 32.15 -10.71
N ARG A 154 15.98 31.23 -10.37
CA ARG A 154 16.92 31.43 -9.25
C ARG A 154 18.08 32.28 -9.75
N ASN A 155 18.16 33.52 -9.24
CA ASN A 155 19.32 34.41 -9.39
C ASN A 155 20.46 33.98 -8.46
#